data_AF-A0A915ETS3-F1
#
_entry.id   AF-A0A915ETS3-F1
#
_cell.length_a   1.000
_cell.length_b   1.000
_cell.length_c   1.000
_cell.angle_alpha   90.00
_cell.angle_beta   90.00
_cell.angle_gamma   90.00
#
_symmetry.space_group_name_H-M   'P 1'
#
loop_
_entity.id
_entity.type
_entity.pdbx_description
1 polymer ?
#
loop_
_entity_poly.entity_id
_entity_poly.type
_entity_poly.pdbx_seq_one_letter_code
_entity_poly.pdbx_strand_id
1 'polypeptide(L)'
;MASGLPWYQELNVLDILEKGFLLEKGVRFAFGKGIYCTPDIETAIAYAHDYEFEGTKYKLILQCRVDPAKLQIVSKGSDGTHGEYWLLPNGQHIRPYAICAFQQSS
;
A
#
# COMPACT_ATOMS: atom_id res chain seq x y z
N MET A 1 0.88 -17.55 -0.52
CA MET A 1 1.30 -17.80 -1.92
C MET A 1 0.15 -17.50 -2.87
N ALA A 2 -0.19 -16.23 -3.09
CA ALA A 2 -1.24 -15.81 -4.03
C ALA A 2 -0.83 -14.60 -4.90
N SER A 3 0.37 -14.05 -4.72
CA SER A 3 0.82 -12.78 -5.31
C SER A 3 1.11 -12.80 -6.82
N GLY A 4 0.90 -13.93 -7.50
CA GLY A 4 1.13 -14.11 -8.93
C GLY A 4 -0.16 -14.25 -9.76
N LEU A 5 -1.33 -14.16 -9.12
CA LEU A 5 -2.62 -14.29 -9.81
C LEU A 5 -3.16 -12.92 -10.21
N PRO A 6 -3.76 -12.76 -11.41
CA PRO A 6 -4.25 -11.47 -11.92
C PRO A 6 -5.20 -10.71 -10.97
N TRP A 7 -5.96 -11.43 -10.14
CA TRP A 7 -6.93 -10.86 -9.19
C TRP A 7 -6.35 -10.59 -7.80
N TYR A 8 -5.05 -10.83 -7.57
CA TYR A 8 -4.44 -10.66 -6.26
C TYR A 8 -4.54 -9.23 -5.73
N GLN A 9 -4.32 -8.23 -6.60
CA GLN A 9 -4.41 -6.83 -6.22
C GLN A 9 -5.83 -6.45 -5.81
N GLU A 10 -6.82 -6.87 -6.60
CA GLU A 10 -8.24 -6.63 -6.32
C GLU A 10 -8.67 -7.24 -4.99
N LEU A 11 -8.33 -8.52 -4.74
CA LEU A 11 -8.67 -9.19 -3.49
C LEU A 11 -8.07 -8.50 -2.27
N ASN A 12 -6.83 -8.01 -2.34
CA ASN A 12 -6.23 -7.26 -1.24
C ASN A 12 -6.94 -5.93 -1.00
N VAL A 13 -7.29 -5.20 -2.07
CA VAL A 13 -8.04 -3.95 -1.96
C VAL A 13 -9.41 -4.20 -1.31
N LEU A 14 -10.19 -5.17 -1.81
CA LEU A 14 -11.50 -5.49 -1.26
C LEU A 14 -11.42 -5.92 0.21
N ASP A 15 -10.43 -6.74 0.56
CA ASP A 15 -10.25 -7.20 1.93
C ASP A 15 -9.86 -6.06 2.88
N ILE A 16 -9.00 -5.12 2.44
CA ILE A 16 -8.68 -3.91 3.22
C ILE A 16 -9.89 -3.01 3.38
N LEU A 17 -10.73 -2.86 2.34
CA LEU A 17 -11.95 -2.06 2.43
C LEU A 17 -12.98 -2.67 3.39
N GLU A 18 -13.08 -4.00 3.43
CA GLU A 18 -14.03 -4.70 4.30
C GLU A 18 -13.54 -4.79 5.75
N LYS A 19 -12.25 -5.10 5.97
CA LYS A 19 -11.70 -5.48 7.28
C LYS A 19 -10.71 -4.49 7.86
N GLY A 20 -10.30 -3.49 7.06
CA GLY A 20 -9.23 -2.58 7.40
C GLY A 20 -7.84 -3.19 7.19
N PHE A 21 -6.82 -2.45 7.61
CA PHE A 21 -5.43 -2.90 7.50
C PHE A 21 -5.07 -3.87 8.64
N LEU A 22 -4.96 -5.15 8.31
CA LEU A 22 -4.66 -6.23 9.26
C LEU A 22 -3.15 -6.53 9.31
N LEU A 23 -2.53 -6.39 10.50
CA LEU A 23 -1.09 -6.60 10.68
C LEU A 23 -0.66 -8.04 10.39
N GLU A 24 -1.51 -9.01 10.71
CA GLU A 24 -1.26 -10.44 10.49
C GLU A 24 -1.13 -10.80 9.01
N LYS A 25 -1.59 -9.94 8.09
CA LYS A 25 -1.44 -10.11 6.64
C LYS A 25 -0.15 -9.52 6.09
N GLY A 26 0.62 -8.76 6.89
CA GLY A 26 1.89 -8.18 6.48
C GLY A 26 2.99 -9.23 6.31
N VAL A 27 3.69 -9.20 5.17
CA VAL A 27 4.72 -10.21 4.80
C VAL A 27 6.16 -9.67 4.84
N ARG A 28 6.37 -8.38 5.14
CA ARG A 28 7.71 -7.75 5.25
C ARG A 28 7.64 -6.53 6.19
N PHE A 29 8.54 -6.47 7.18
CA PHE A 29 8.59 -5.42 8.20
C PHE A 29 10.01 -4.83 8.32
N ALA A 30 10.50 -4.21 7.24
CA ALA A 30 11.91 -3.80 7.11
C ALA A 30 12.35 -2.72 8.12
N PHE A 31 11.43 -1.84 8.53
CA PHE A 31 11.70 -0.69 9.39
C PHE A 31 10.91 -0.73 10.70
N GLY A 32 10.40 -1.91 11.06
CA GLY A 32 9.53 -2.14 12.21
C GLY A 32 8.22 -2.82 11.83
N LYS A 33 7.60 -3.49 12.81
CA LYS A 33 6.31 -4.15 12.62
C LYS A 33 5.18 -3.10 12.67
N GLY A 34 4.46 -2.95 11.56
CA GLY A 34 3.42 -1.93 11.44
C GLY A 34 2.79 -1.91 10.04
N ILE A 35 1.82 -1.01 9.85
CA ILE A 35 1.21 -0.72 8.54
C ILE A 35 2.04 0.36 7.85
N TYR A 36 2.50 0.04 6.64
CA TYR A 36 3.29 0.94 5.81
C TYR A 36 2.37 1.74 4.88
N CYS A 37 2.60 3.05 4.82
CA CYS A 37 2.04 3.95 3.82
C CYS A 37 3.11 4.96 3.40
N THR A 38 2.79 5.83 2.45
CA THR A 38 3.72 6.85 1.96
C THR A 38 2.93 8.05 1.44
N PRO A 39 3.42 9.29 1.61
CA PRO A 39 2.87 10.45 0.93
C PRO A 39 3.31 10.54 -0.55
N ASP A 40 4.30 9.76 -0.96
CA ASP A 40 4.83 9.74 -2.33
C ASP A 40 4.09 8.72 -3.19
N ILE A 41 3.41 9.22 -4.24
CA ILE A 41 2.61 8.39 -5.13
C ILE A 41 3.44 7.39 -5.94
N GLU A 42 4.66 7.74 -6.33
CA GLU A 42 5.53 6.86 -7.11
C GLU A 42 5.98 5.67 -6.27
N THR A 43 6.31 5.92 -5.00
CA THR A 43 6.59 4.86 -4.03
C THR A 43 5.38 3.96 -3.81
N ALA A 44 4.16 4.51 -3.71
CA ALA A 44 2.96 3.68 -3.58
C ALA A 44 2.72 2.80 -4.82
N ILE A 45 2.88 3.35 -6.03
CA ILE A 45 2.73 2.65 -7.31
C ILE A 45 3.73 1.50 -7.44
N ALA A 46 4.99 1.70 -7.03
CA ALA A 46 6.03 0.67 -7.08
C ALA A 46 5.70 -0.58 -6.23
N TYR A 47 4.85 -0.44 -5.20
CA TYR A 47 4.40 -1.56 -4.36
C TYR A 47 3.08 -2.20 -4.82
N ALA A 48 2.34 -1.57 -5.72
CA ALA A 48 1.10 -2.13 -6.24
C ALA A 48 1.38 -3.23 -7.28
N HIS A 49 0.59 -4.29 -7.24
CA HIS A 49 0.57 -5.30 -8.30
C HIS A 49 -0.29 -4.84 -9.48
N ASP A 50 -0.01 -5.37 -10.66
CA ASP A 50 -0.86 -5.16 -11.83
C ASP A 50 -2.23 -5.78 -11.58
N TYR A 51 -3.26 -5.05 -11.98
CA TYR A 51 -4.65 -5.46 -12.02
C TYR A 51 -5.17 -5.29 -13.44
N GLU A 52 -5.68 -6.35 -14.05
CA GLU A 52 -6.23 -6.29 -15.41
C GLU A 52 -7.76 -6.22 -15.36
N PHE A 53 -8.32 -5.21 -16.03
CA PHE A 53 -9.76 -5.03 -16.17
C PHE A 53 -10.07 -4.65 -17.62
N GLU A 54 -10.93 -5.43 -18.27
CA GLU A 54 -11.34 -5.24 -19.67
C GLU A 54 -10.16 -5.06 -20.65
N GLY A 55 -9.10 -5.87 -20.47
CA GLY A 55 -7.90 -5.84 -21.33
C GLY A 55 -6.96 -4.66 -21.08
N THR A 56 -7.25 -3.81 -20.09
CA THR A 56 -6.37 -2.71 -19.67
C THR A 56 -5.75 -3.01 -18.32
N LYS A 57 -4.44 -2.77 -18.18
CA LYS A 57 -3.72 -2.94 -16.92
C LYS A 57 -3.75 -1.67 -16.09
N TYR A 58 -3.94 -1.81 -14.79
CA TYR A 58 -3.97 -0.75 -13.81
C TYR A 58 -3.12 -1.10 -12.60
N LYS A 59 -2.68 -0.08 -11.87
CA LYS A 59 -2.22 -0.19 -10.48
C LYS A 59 -3.27 0.45 -9.59
N LEU A 60 -3.75 -0.29 -8.59
CA LEU A 60 -4.73 0.21 -7.63
C LEU A 60 -4.02 0.69 -6.36
N ILE A 61 -4.26 1.95 -5.99
CA ILE A 61 -3.69 2.59 -4.79
C ILE A 61 -4.82 3.03 -3.86
N LEU A 62 -4.61 2.88 -2.55
CA LEU A 62 -5.55 3.33 -1.53
C LEU A 62 -5.16 4.72 -1.01
N GLN A 63 -6.02 5.71 -1.24
CA GLN A 63 -5.87 7.01 -0.59
C GLN A 63 -6.38 6.92 0.84
N CYS A 64 -5.51 7.26 1.80
CA CYS A 64 -5.75 6.99 3.21
C CYS A 64 -5.71 8.27 4.06
N ARG A 65 -6.53 8.31 5.10
CA ARG A 65 -6.40 9.22 6.25
C ARG A 65 -5.59 8.51 7.33
N VAL A 66 -4.60 9.18 7.89
CA VAL A 66 -3.72 8.64 8.94
C VAL A 66 -3.83 9.46 10.21
N ASP A 67 -3.59 8.83 11.36
CA ASP A 67 -3.43 9.51 12.64
C ASP A 67 -1.98 10.04 12.77
N PRO A 68 -1.76 11.36 12.67
CA PRO A 68 -0.42 11.93 12.71
C PRO A 68 0.28 11.74 14.06
N ALA A 69 -0.47 11.56 15.16
CA ALA A 69 0.12 11.37 16.48
C ALA A 69 0.74 9.97 16.67
N LYS A 70 0.48 9.05 15.74
CA LYS A 70 0.98 7.66 15.76
C LYS A 70 1.94 7.35 14.62
N LEU A 71 2.25 8.36 13.81
CA LEU A 71 3.08 8.24 12.63
C LEU A 71 4.55 8.19 13.01
N GLN A 72 5.26 7.16 12.55
CA GLN A 72 6.71 7.14 12.51
C GLN A 72 7.17 7.35 11.07
N ILE A 73 7.92 8.44 10.83
CA ILE A 73 8.51 8.71 9.52
C ILE A 73 9.84 7.96 9.44
N VAL A 74 9.96 7.15 8.40
CA VAL A 74 11.19 6.45 8.03
C VAL A 74 11.74 7.18 6.80
N SER A 75 12.72 8.02 7.05
CA SER A 75 13.43 8.78 6.03
C SER A 75 14.40 7.88 5.24
N LYS A 76 14.70 8.31 4.03
CA LYS A 76 15.65 7.68 3.11
C LYS A 76 16.98 7.36 3.80
N GLY A 77 17.43 6.11 3.70
CA GLY A 77 18.81 5.74 4.02
C GLY A 77 19.80 6.39 3.05
N SER A 78 21.07 6.48 3.42
CA SER A 78 22.15 7.05 2.60
C SER A 78 22.39 6.32 1.27
N ASP A 79 21.77 5.16 1.07
CA ASP A 79 21.84 4.31 -0.13
C ASP A 79 20.82 4.69 -1.21
N GLY A 80 19.91 5.64 -0.95
CA GLY A 80 19.13 6.32 -1.98
C GLY A 80 18.04 5.49 -2.67
N THR A 81 17.79 4.25 -2.23
CA THR A 81 17.03 3.27 -3.02
C THR A 81 15.51 3.29 -2.83
N HIS A 82 14.96 3.99 -1.84
CA HIS A 82 13.53 3.93 -1.56
C HIS A 82 12.96 5.27 -1.05
N GLY A 83 11.72 5.61 -1.40
CA GLY A 83 11.06 6.87 -1.00
C GLY A 83 10.76 6.96 0.50
N GLU A 84 10.12 8.05 0.91
CA GLU A 84 9.70 8.24 2.31
C GLU A 84 8.62 7.23 2.69
N TYR A 85 8.82 6.51 3.81
CA TYR A 85 7.81 5.61 4.35
C TYR A 85 7.25 6.13 5.66
N TRP A 86 5.96 5.92 5.83
CA TRP A 86 5.22 6.21 7.05
C TRP A 86 4.76 4.90 7.66
N LEU A 87 5.13 4.68 8.91
CA LEU A 87 4.81 3.49 9.67
C LEU A 87 3.78 3.82 10.75
N LEU A 88 2.70 3.05 10.79
CA LEU A 88 1.67 3.12 11.82
C LEU A 88 1.65 1.82 12.61
N PRO A 89 1.37 1.85 13.92
CA PRO A 89 1.50 0.66 14.76
C PRO A 89 0.49 -0.43 14.42
N ASN A 90 -0.69 -0.09 13.90
CA ASN A 90 -1.74 -1.02 13.48
C ASN A 90 -2.80 -0.31 12.61
N GLY A 91 -3.79 -1.07 12.11
CA GLY A 91 -4.87 -0.56 11.25
C GLY A 91 -5.88 0.39 11.88
N GLN A 92 -5.90 0.59 13.21
CA GLN A 92 -6.81 1.55 13.84
C GLN A 92 -6.45 3.01 13.52
N HIS A 93 -5.20 3.25 13.10
CA HIS A 93 -4.64 4.57 12.88
C HIS A 93 -4.53 4.94 11.38
N ILE A 94 -5.13 4.13 10.50
CA ILE A 94 -5.19 4.38 9.05
C ILE A 94 -6.54 3.93 8.50
N ARG A 95 -7.14 4.76 7.64
CA ARG A 95 -8.42 4.43 7.00
C ARG A 95 -8.40 4.82 5.52
N PRO A 96 -8.67 3.87 4.60
CA PRO A 96 -8.83 4.21 3.19
C PRO A 96 -10.13 5.00 3.00
N TYR A 97 -10.14 5.93 2.05
CA TYR A 97 -11.35 6.68 1.67
C TYR A 97 -11.55 6.82 0.16
N ALA A 98 -10.56 6.46 -0.65
CA ALA A 98 -10.69 6.38 -2.10
C ALA A 98 -9.76 5.30 -2.66
N ILE A 99 -10.14 4.72 -3.80
CA ILE A 99 -9.27 3.92 -4.65
C ILE A 99 -8.85 4.81 -5.82
N CYS A 100 -7.55 4.92 -6.06
CA CYS A 100 -6.98 5.55 -7.24
C CYS A 100 -6.52 4.45 -8.21
N ALA A 101 -7.04 4.45 -9.43
CA ALA A 101 -6.65 3.50 -10.48
C ALA A 101 -5.74 4.19 -11.49
N PHE A 102 -4.50 3.72 -11.60
CA PHE A 102 -3.49 4.25 -12.52
C PHE A 102 -3.33 3.32 -13.70
N GLN A 103 -3.82 3.73 -14.86
CA GLN A 103 -3.63 2.97 -16.10
C GLN A 103 -2.13 2.82 -16.39
N GLN A 104 -1.72 1.59 -16.69
CA GLN A 104 -0.35 1.30 -17.11
C GLN A 104 -0.29 1.43 -18.63
N SER A 105 0.69 2.21 -19.11
CA SER A 105 0.95 2.27 -20.56
C SER A 105 1.49 0.92 -21.02
N SER A 106 1.00 0.47 -22.18
CA SER A 106 1.38 -0.78 -22.83
C SER A 106 2.85 -0.79 -23.26
#